data_AF-A0A961WW01-F1
#
_entry.id   AF-A0A961WW01-F1
#
_cell.length_a   1.000
_cell.length_b   1.000
_cell.length_c   1.000
_cell.angle_alpha   90.00
_cell.angle_beta   90.00
_cell.angle_gamma   90.00
#
_symmetry.space_group_name_H-M   'P 1'
#
loop_
_entity.id
_entity.type
_entity.pdbx_description
1 polymer ?
#
loop_
_entity_poly.entity_id
_entity_poly.type
_entity_poly.pdbx_seq_one_letter_code
_entity_poly.pdbx_strand_id
1 'polypeptide(L)' 'AGTITMPIRVAVVEGDKVLYSKLHEQTVQVSQTGATQFIFTDPGVNLPRPSGPNYLVFVGYDEGPYNTQ' A
#
# COMPACT_ATOMS: atom_id res chain seq x y z
N ALA A 1 -0.26 -14.81 19.13
CA ALA A 1 0.59 -13.69 18.70
C ALA A 1 1.57 -14.22 17.69
N GLY A 2 1.89 -13.41 16.69
CA GLY A 2 2.77 -13.83 15.61
C GLY A 2 3.15 -12.66 14.73
N THR A 3 4.10 -12.92 13.85
CA THR A 3 4.54 -11.95 12.85
C THR A 3 3.90 -12.31 11.52
N ILE A 4 3.26 -11.33 10.87
CA ILE A 4 2.77 -11.47 9.49
C ILE A 4 3.47 -10.43 8.62
N THR A 5 3.75 -10.78 7.37
CA THR A 5 4.24 -9.84 6.36
C THR A 5 3.10 -9.57 5.38
N MET A 6 2.61 -8.34 5.37
CA MET A 6 1.48 -7.93 4.53
C MET A 6 1.99 -7.25 3.26
N PRO A 7 1.52 -7.67 2.08
CA PRO A 7 1.88 -7.03 0.83
C PRO A 7 0.95 -5.83 0.60
N ILE A 8 1.45 -4.61 0.78
CA ILE A 8 0.67 -3.37 0.64
C ILE A 8 1.09 -2.67 -0.64
N ARG A 9 0.17 -2.51 -1.59
CA ARG A 9 0.38 -1.66 -2.76
C ARG A 9 -0.10 -0.25 -2.48
N VAL A 10 0.77 0.71 -2.82
CA VAL A 10 0.41 2.12 -2.94
C VAL A 10 0.49 2.50 -4.41
N ALA A 11 -0.61 2.99 -4.98
CA ALA A 11 -0.65 3.50 -6.34
C ALA A 11 -1.22 4.92 -6.36
N VAL A 12 -0.58 5.81 -7.12
CA VAL A 12 -1.02 7.19 -7.31
C VAL A 12 -1.24 7.45 -8.80
N VAL A 13 -2.42 7.98 -9.12
CA VAL A 13 -2.82 8.30 -10.50
C VAL A 13 -3.26 9.77 -10.63
N GLU A 14 -3.07 10.34 -11.82
CA GLU A 14 -3.58 11.66 -12.24
C GLU A 14 -4.37 11.48 -13.54
N GLY A 15 -5.70 11.47 -13.45
CA GLY A 15 -6.55 10.98 -14.54
C GLY A 15 -6.23 9.53 -14.87
N ASP A 16 -5.92 9.23 -16.12
CA ASP A 16 -5.59 7.87 -16.59
C ASP A 16 -4.11 7.52 -16.45
N LYS A 17 -3.27 8.46 -15.97
CA LYS A 17 -1.83 8.26 -15.87
C LYS A 17 -1.45 7.72 -14.50
N VAL A 18 -0.74 6.59 -14.47
CA VAL A 18 -0.07 6.09 -13.26
C VAL A 18 1.23 6.86 -13.04
N LEU A 19 1.31 7.57 -11.91
CA LEU A 19 2.49 8.35 -11.53
C LEU A 19 3.44 7.56 -10.62
N TYR A 20 2.87 6.73 -9.76
CA TYR A 20 3.60 5.92 -8.79
C TYR A 20 2.84 4.62 -8.54
N SER A 21 3.55 3.50 -8.46
CA SER A 21 2.98 2.22 -8.03
C SER A 21 4.10 1.40 -7.40
N LYS A 22 3.97 1.09 -6.12
CA LYS A 22 4.95 0.30 -5.39
C LYS A 22 4.26 -0.70 -4.48
N LEU A 23 4.74 -1.93 -4.53
CA LEU A 23 4.40 -2.98 -3.58
C LEU A 23 5.41 -2.96 -2.43
N HIS A 24 4.94 -2.92 -1.20
CA HIS A 24 5.75 -2.97 0.01
C HIS A 24 5.43 -4.22 0.81
N GLU A 25 6.44 -4.80 1.43
CA GLU A 25 6.26 -5.89 2.38
C GLU A 25 6.34 -5.34 3.81
N GLN A 26 5.17 -5.13 4.41
CA GLN A 26 5.05 -4.56 5.75
C GLN A 26 4.90 -5.67 6.78
N THR A 27 5.97 -5.90 7.55
CA THR A 27 5.96 -6.85 8.65
C THR A 27 5.29 -6.23 9.88
N VAL A 28 4.29 -6.93 10.45
CA VAL A 28 3.53 -6.49 11.62
C VAL A 28 3.46 -7.60 12.67
N GLN A 29 3.66 -7.20 13.93
CA GLN A 29 3.45 -8.07 15.09
C GLN A 29 1.98 -8.02 15.49
N VAL A 30 1.31 -9.17 15.44
CA VAL A 30 -0.11 -9.32 15.74
C VAL A 30 -0.28 -9.89 17.15
N SER A 31 -1.17 -9.30 17.94
CA SER A 31 -1.49 -9.76 19.29
C SER A 31 -2.15 -11.16 19.30
N GLN A 32 -2.11 -11.86 20.44
CA GLN A 32 -2.87 -13.12 20.63
C GLN A 32 -4.38 -12.86 20.71
N THR A 33 -4.77 -11.67 21.16
CA THR A 33 -6.12 -11.31 21.53
C THR A 33 -6.42 -9.89 21.02
N GLY A 34 -7.65 -9.69 20.54
CA GLY A 34 -8.09 -8.40 20.00
C GLY A 34 -7.53 -8.07 18.61
N ALA A 35 -7.90 -6.90 18.10
CA ALA A 35 -7.45 -6.40 16.81
C ALA A 35 -6.11 -5.66 16.96
N THR A 36 -5.19 -5.89 16.02
CA THR A 36 -3.92 -5.15 15.93
C THR A 36 -4.07 -3.99 14.95
N GLN A 37 -3.65 -2.79 15.37
CA GLN A 37 -3.53 -1.61 14.51
C GLN A 37 -2.05 -1.27 14.31
N PHE A 38 -1.69 -0.79 13.13
CA PHE A 38 -0.33 -0.37 12.80
C PHE A 38 -0.36 0.88 11.92
N ILE A 39 0.76 1.59 11.91
CA ILE A 39 0.98 2.75 11.03
C ILE A 39 2.04 2.35 10.00
N PHE A 40 1.77 2.70 8.75
CA PHE A 40 2.67 2.52 7.62
C PHE A 40 2.81 3.85 6.88
N THR A 41 4.03 4.20 6.51
CA THR A 41 4.35 5.42 5.75
C THR A 41 5.16 5.04 4.54
N ASP A 42 4.72 5.48 3.35
CA ASP A 42 5.49 5.35 2.12
C ASP A 42 6.19 6.67 1.76
N PRO A 43 7.49 6.84 2.05
CA PRO A 43 8.23 8.05 1.71
C PRO A 43 8.43 8.23 0.20
N GLY A 44 8.17 7.20 -0.61
CA GLY A 44 8.23 7.28 -2.08
C GLY A 44 7.09 8.10 -2.68
N VAL A 45 6.00 8.32 -1.93
CA VAL A 45 4.90 9.21 -2.33
C VAL A 45 5.29 10.67 -2.09
N ASN A 46 6.24 11.15 -2.87
CA ASN A 46 6.68 12.54 -2.90
C ASN A 46 6.48 13.08 -4.31
N LEU A 47 5.31 13.68 -4.55
CA LEU A 47 4.87 14.11 -5.86
C LEU A 47 4.74 15.63 -5.92
N PRO A 48 5.06 16.27 -7.07
CA PRO A 48 4.84 17.70 -7.25
C PRO A 48 3.35 18.03 -7.16
N ARG A 49 3.01 19.33 -7.19
CA ARG A 49 1.60 19.73 -7.31
C ARG A 49 1.01 19.16 -8.63
N PRO A 50 -0.23 18.62 -8.61
CA PRO A 50 -0.89 18.17 -9.83
C PRO A 50 -0.95 19.30 -10.86
N SER A 51 -0.71 18.93 -12.11
CA SER A 51 -0.80 19.86 -13.25
C SER A 51 -2.17 19.81 -13.92
N GLY A 52 -2.95 18.77 -13.61
CA GLY A 52 -4.33 18.56 -14.06
C GLY A 52 -5.25 18.17 -12.89
N PRO A 53 -6.03 17.07 -13.03
CA PRO A 53 -6.91 16.59 -11.95
C PRO A 53 -6.16 16.30 -10.65
N ASN A 54 -6.90 16.25 -9.54
CA ASN A 54 -6.32 15.82 -8.26
C ASN A 54 -5.76 14.40 -8.36
N TYR A 55 -4.72 14.13 -7.57
CA TYR A 55 -4.22 12.78 -7.42
C TYR A 55 -5.24 11.89 -6.73
N LEU A 56 -5.43 10.69 -7.28
CA LEU A 56 -6.16 9.61 -6.62
C LEU A 56 -5.15 8.60 -6.11
N VAL A 57 -5.21 8.34 -4.80
CA VAL A 57 -4.31 7.41 -4.11
C VAL A 57 -5.08 6.16 -3.75
N PHE A 58 -4.60 5.02 -4.22
CA PHE A 58 -5.09 3.70 -3.85
C PHE A 58 -4.08 3.05 -2.89
N VAL A 59 -4.59 2.56 -1.76
CA VAL A 59 -3.82 1.79 -0.79
C VAL A 59 -4.60 0.52 -0.49
N GLY A 60 -3.97 -0.63 -0.62
CA GLY A 60 -4.63 -1.91 -0.37
C GLY A 60 -3.63 -3.06 -0.34
N TYR A 61 -4.13 -4.23 0.07
CA TYR A 61 -3.35 -5.46 -0.02
C TYR A 61 -3.29 -5.95 -1.47
N ASP A 62 -2.11 -6.36 -1.93
CA ASP A 62 -1.93 -6.94 -3.25
C ASP A 62 -0.95 -8.11 -3.19
N GLU A 63 -1.51 -9.32 -3.17
CA GLU A 63 -0.76 -10.57 -3.12
C GLU A 63 -0.11 -10.94 -4.47
N GLY A 64 -0.25 -10.10 -5.50
CA GLY A 64 0.16 -10.40 -6.87
C GLY A 64 -0.80 -11.38 -7.57
N PRO A 65 -0.45 -11.94 -8.74
CA PRO A 65 -1.26 -12.99 -9.34
C PRO A 65 -1.37 -14.16 -8.35
N TYR A 66 -2.60 -14.50 -7.93
CA TYR A 66 -2.86 -15.62 -7.04
C TYR A 66 -2.18 -16.87 -7.58
N ASN A 67 -1.23 -17.44 -6.84
CA ASN A 67 -0.83 -18.82 -7.05
C ASN A 67 -1.91 -19.71 -6.42
N THR A 68 -3.10 -19.75 -7.05
CA THR A 68 -4.11 -20.75 -6.74
C THR A 68 -3.61 -22.10 -7.26
N GLN A 69 -2.76 -22.78 -6.47
CA GLN A 69 -2.56 -24.22 -6.61
C GLN A 69 -3.67 -24.97 -5.87
#